data_AF-A0A849TCP5-F1
#
_entry.id   AF-A0A849TCP5-F1
#
_cell.length_a   1.000
_cell.length_b   1.000
_cell.length_c   1.000
_cell.angle_alpha   90.00
_cell.angle_beta   90.00
_cell.angle_gamma   90.00
#
_symmetry.space_group_name_H-M   'P 1'
#
loop_
_entity.id
_entity.type
_entity.pdbx_description
1 polymer ?
#
loop_
_entity_poly.entity_id
_entity_poly.type
_entity_poly.pdbx_seq_one_letter_code
_entity_poly.pdbx_strand_id
1 'polypeptide(L)'
;MKFYLLFLFCSLIFSSLIFGATYEVPTNENLKQYAKFELKNFRKKANNNSLTLKYHLPELLVGNSSRIILKGELKPIDEVIILTGENAKAECVGAYESMNCSIVYNDLVIDEASALKAIQSISRSPEEFSARLKIMRDFSTDPVGFISY
;
A
#
# COMPACT_ATOMS: atom_id res chain seq x y z
N MET A 1 0.19 45.61 42.67
CA MET A 1 -0.60 44.40 42.31
C MET A 1 -0.09 43.88 40.97
N LYS A 2 0.60 42.72 40.96
CA LYS A 2 1.07 42.08 39.72
C LYS A 2 0.02 41.04 39.29
N PHE A 3 -0.67 41.30 38.19
CA PHE A 3 -1.59 40.33 37.56
C PHE A 3 -0.76 39.47 36.60
N TYR A 4 -0.52 38.21 36.96
CA TYR A 4 0.05 37.22 36.04
C TYR A 4 -1.09 36.64 35.20
N LEU A 5 -1.16 37.05 33.93
CA LEU A 5 -2.06 36.47 32.94
C LEU A 5 -1.42 35.16 32.44
N LEU A 6 -1.82 34.04 33.04
CA LEU A 6 -1.43 32.69 32.60
C LEU A 6 -2.21 32.34 31.32
N PHE A 7 -1.64 32.67 30.15
CA PHE A 7 -2.15 32.21 28.86
C PHE A 7 -1.79 30.73 28.68
N LEU A 8 -2.76 29.87 28.95
CA LEU A 8 -2.69 28.42 28.75
C LEU A 8 -2.76 28.16 27.24
N PHE A 9 -1.60 28.06 26.59
CA PHE A 9 -1.48 27.60 25.21
C PHE A 9 -1.88 26.12 25.13
N CYS A 10 -3.15 25.86 24.89
CA CYS A 10 -3.67 24.54 24.53
C CYS A 10 -3.29 24.27 23.07
N SER A 11 -2.09 23.72 22.87
CA SER A 11 -1.64 23.23 21.56
C SER A 11 -2.46 21.99 21.20
N LEU A 12 -3.57 22.18 20.49
CA LEU A 12 -4.26 21.08 19.81
C LEU A 12 -3.31 20.53 18.75
N ILE A 13 -2.58 19.47 19.10
CA ILE A 13 -1.86 18.65 18.12
C ILE A 13 -2.95 17.94 17.31
N PHE A 14 -3.36 18.55 16.21
CA PHE A 14 -4.12 17.89 15.16
C PHE A 14 -3.20 16.81 14.57
N SER A 15 -3.26 15.61 15.14
CA SER A 15 -2.74 14.42 14.48
C SER A 15 -3.59 14.26 13.23
N SER A 16 -3.05 14.68 12.09
CA SER A 16 -3.66 14.40 10.80
C SER A 16 -3.66 12.88 10.66
N LEU A 17 -4.86 12.28 10.73
CA LEU A 17 -5.06 10.92 10.26
C LEU A 17 -4.63 10.90 8.80
N ILE A 18 -3.40 10.44 8.58
CA ILE A 18 -2.94 10.09 7.25
C ILE A 18 -3.78 8.88 6.88
N PHE A 19 -4.80 9.08 6.05
CA PHE A 19 -5.54 7.98 5.43
C PHE A 19 -4.56 7.23 4.53
N GLY A 20 -3.89 6.22 5.10
CA GLY A 20 -3.00 5.31 4.40
C GLY A 20 -3.81 4.24 3.66
N ALA A 21 -3.24 3.71 2.59
CA ALA A 21 -3.77 2.52 1.95
C ALA A 21 -3.01 1.29 2.45
N THR A 22 -3.70 0.16 2.55
CA THR A 22 -3.10 -1.14 2.88
C THR A 22 -2.94 -1.95 1.61
N TYR A 23 -1.78 -2.59 1.45
CA TYR A 23 -1.52 -3.61 0.45
C TYR A 23 -1.56 -4.99 1.10
N GLU A 24 -2.23 -5.96 0.48
CA GLU A 24 -2.32 -7.33 0.97
C GLU A 24 -1.91 -8.32 -0.13
N VAL A 25 -0.98 -9.23 0.19
CA VAL A 25 -0.64 -10.36 -0.67
C VAL A 25 -1.61 -11.52 -0.40
N PRO A 26 -2.22 -12.14 -1.43
CA PRO A 26 -3.13 -13.26 -1.22
C PRO A 26 -2.37 -14.43 -0.58
N THR A 27 -2.89 -14.95 0.54
CA THR A 27 -2.25 -16.05 1.26
C THR A 27 -3.25 -16.82 2.12
N ASN A 28 -2.79 -17.89 2.78
CA ASN A 28 -3.60 -18.66 3.72
C ASN A 28 -3.75 -17.96 5.08
N GLU A 29 -4.73 -18.38 5.89
CA GLU A 29 -5.04 -17.76 7.19
C GLU A 29 -3.84 -17.68 8.14
N ASN A 30 -2.95 -18.67 8.13
CA ASN A 30 -1.80 -18.72 9.04
C ASN A 30 -0.76 -17.62 8.74
N LEU A 31 -0.74 -17.13 7.50
CA LEU A 31 0.23 -16.12 7.03
C LEU A 31 -0.37 -14.71 6.93
N LYS A 32 -1.70 -14.56 7.05
CA LYS A 32 -2.39 -13.27 6.86
C LYS A 32 -1.81 -12.11 7.66
N GLN A 33 -1.39 -12.35 8.91
CA GLN A 33 -0.82 -11.29 9.75
C GLN A 33 0.48 -10.69 9.20
N TYR A 34 1.20 -11.43 8.34
CA TYR A 34 2.46 -10.99 7.73
C TYR A 34 2.28 -10.52 6.29
N ALA A 35 1.08 -10.68 5.71
CA ALA A 35 0.79 -10.39 4.31
C ALA A 35 0.23 -8.99 4.07
N LYS A 36 0.06 -8.19 5.12
CA LYS A 36 -0.45 -6.81 5.07
C LYS A 36 0.68 -5.81 5.24
N PHE A 37 0.67 -4.78 4.40
CA PHE A 37 1.71 -3.76 4.33
C PHE A 37 1.08 -2.37 4.19
N GLU A 38 1.61 -1.39 4.90
CA GLU A 38 1.22 0.01 4.67
C GLU A 38 1.86 0.52 3.37
N LEU A 39 1.07 1.14 2.50
CA LEU A 39 1.57 1.77 1.28
C LEU A 39 2.11 3.16 1.55
N LYS A 40 3.43 3.26 1.64
CA LYS A 40 4.14 4.55 1.73
C LYS A 40 3.87 5.40 0.49
N ASN A 41 3.64 6.70 0.73
CA ASN A 41 3.38 7.69 -0.32
C ASN A 41 2.19 7.35 -1.23
N PHE A 42 1.19 6.62 -0.71
CA PHE A 42 -0.05 6.42 -1.42
C PHE A 42 -0.71 7.77 -1.72
N ARG A 43 -1.08 7.97 -2.99
CA ARG A 43 -1.77 9.16 -3.49
C ARG A 43 -2.81 8.72 -4.50
N LYS A 44 -4.06 9.13 -4.28
CA LYS A 44 -5.13 9.05 -5.26
C LYS A 44 -5.48 10.45 -5.76
N LYS A 45 -5.79 10.57 -7.04
CA LYS A 45 -6.24 11.81 -7.66
C LYS A 45 -7.41 11.51 -8.59
N ALA A 46 -8.55 12.16 -8.36
CA ALA A 46 -9.72 12.10 -9.22
C ALA A 46 -9.92 13.46 -9.91
N ASN A 47 -9.94 13.48 -11.23
CA ASN A 47 -10.12 14.70 -12.04
C ASN A 47 -11.07 14.43 -13.21
N ASN A 48 -12.20 15.15 -13.28
CA ASN A 48 -13.11 15.30 -14.44
C ASN A 48 -13.28 14.04 -15.32
N ASN A 49 -13.41 12.84 -14.73
CA ASN A 49 -13.55 11.51 -15.38
C ASN A 49 -12.29 10.63 -15.44
N SER A 50 -11.27 10.91 -14.63
CA SER A 50 -10.12 10.02 -14.49
C SER A 50 -9.75 9.80 -13.04
N LEU A 51 -9.33 8.57 -12.74
CA LEU A 51 -8.72 8.19 -11.46
C LEU A 51 -7.25 7.84 -11.72
N THR A 52 -6.37 8.34 -10.85
CA THR A 52 -4.96 7.98 -10.84
C THR A 52 -4.56 7.53 -9.44
N LEU A 53 -3.96 6.34 -9.35
CA LEU A 53 -3.33 5.84 -8.12
C LEU A 53 -1.81 5.87 -8.28
N LYS A 54 -1.11 6.33 -7.24
CA LYS A 54 0.36 6.32 -7.16
C LYS A 54 0.78 5.79 -5.81
N TYR A 55 1.73 4.86 -5.78
CA TYR A 55 2.28 4.30 -4.55
C TYR A 55 3.65 3.68 -4.81
N HIS A 56 4.32 3.26 -3.75
CA HIS A 56 5.47 2.39 -3.84
C HIS A 56 5.12 1.01 -3.31
N LEU A 57 5.60 -0.04 -3.98
CA LEU A 57 5.50 -1.38 -3.44
C LEU A 57 6.34 -1.51 -2.15
N PRO A 58 5.89 -2.31 -1.16
CA PRO A 58 6.65 -2.55 0.05
C PRO A 58 8.03 -3.15 -0.24
N GLU A 59 9.09 -2.57 0.33
CA GLU A 59 10.48 -3.06 0.19
C GLU A 59 10.62 -4.52 0.67
N LEU A 60 9.77 -4.97 1.59
CA LEU A 60 9.73 -6.36 2.06
C LEU A 60 9.32 -7.35 0.94
N LEU A 61 8.67 -6.88 -0.11
CA LEU A 61 8.26 -7.70 -1.26
C LEU A 61 9.23 -7.58 -2.43
N VAL A 62 9.71 -6.37 -2.73
CA VAL A 62 10.46 -6.08 -3.97
C VAL A 62 11.94 -5.73 -3.75
N GLY A 63 12.36 -5.53 -2.50
CA GLY A 63 13.71 -5.15 -2.11
C GLY A 63 14.00 -3.66 -2.32
N ASN A 64 13.90 -3.19 -3.56
CA ASN A 64 14.02 -1.77 -3.89
C ASN A 64 12.63 -1.16 -4.09
N SER A 65 12.46 0.08 -3.68
CA SER A 65 11.18 0.78 -3.81
C SER A 65 10.78 0.94 -5.28
N SER A 66 9.79 0.16 -5.73
CA SER A 66 9.22 0.24 -7.07
C SER A 66 8.01 1.14 -7.07
N ARG A 67 8.09 2.25 -7.82
CA ARG A 67 6.98 3.20 -7.95
C ARG A 67 5.95 2.69 -8.96
N ILE A 68 4.70 2.62 -8.54
CA ILE A 68 3.57 2.25 -9.40
C ILE A 68 2.71 3.48 -9.68
N ILE A 69 2.30 3.62 -10.94
CA ILE A 69 1.34 4.63 -11.40
C ILE A 69 0.28 3.92 -12.23
N LEU A 70 -0.96 3.98 -11.76
CA LEU A 70 -2.12 3.41 -12.44
C LEU A 70 -3.09 4.53 -12.79
N LYS A 71 -3.67 4.48 -14.00
CA LYS A 71 -4.67 5.45 -14.46
C LYS A 71 -5.80 4.73 -15.19
N GLY A 72 -7.02 5.23 -15.02
CA GLY A 72 -8.19 4.79 -15.78
C GLY A 72 -9.27 5.84 -15.79
N GLU A 73 -10.34 5.56 -16.52
CA GLU A 73 -11.53 6.41 -16.58
C GLU A 73 -12.38 6.19 -15.33
N LEU A 74 -12.90 7.28 -14.77
CA LEU A 74 -13.85 7.27 -13.66
C LEU A 74 -15.19 7.73 -14.22
N LYS A 75 -16.14 6.81 -14.44
CA LYS A 75 -17.50 7.18 -14.87
C LYS A 75 -18.44 7.18 -13.66
N PRO A 76 -19.47 8.05 -13.65
CA PRO A 76 -20.34 8.20 -12.48
C PRO A 76 -21.13 6.95 -12.06
N ILE A 77 -21.28 5.97 -12.95
CA ILE A 77 -22.14 4.79 -12.79
C ILE A 77 -21.30 3.51 -12.67
N ASP A 78 -19.97 3.62 -12.80
CA ASP A 78 -19.12 2.43 -12.81
C ASP A 78 -18.94 1.91 -11.38
N GLU A 79 -19.48 0.73 -11.09
CA GLU A 79 -19.19 -0.01 -9.87
C GLU A 79 -17.78 -0.59 -9.87
N VAL A 80 -17.20 -0.77 -11.07
CA VAL A 80 -15.89 -1.35 -11.32
C VAL A 80 -15.07 -0.43 -12.22
N ILE A 81 -13.88 -0.06 -11.77
CA ILE A 81 -12.94 0.78 -12.50
C ILE A 81 -11.70 -0.04 -12.86
N ILE A 82 -11.35 -0.03 -14.15
CA ILE A 82 -10.10 -0.62 -14.61
C ILE A 82 -9.02 0.45 -14.68
N LEU A 83 -7.92 0.24 -13.96
CA LEU A 83 -6.75 1.10 -14.01
C LEU A 83 -5.57 0.35 -14.64
N THR A 84 -4.82 1.05 -15.49
CA THR A 84 -3.65 0.50 -16.18
C THR A 84 -2.42 1.37 -15.94
N GLY A 85 -1.26 0.75 -15.83
CA GLY A 85 0.05 1.38 -15.78
C GLY A 85 1.02 0.67 -16.72
N GLU A 86 2.29 1.05 -16.67
CA GLU A 86 3.36 0.45 -17.49
C GLU A 86 3.46 -1.07 -17.25
N ASN A 87 3.56 -1.46 -15.98
CA ASN A 87 3.84 -2.84 -15.54
C ASN A 87 2.77 -3.39 -14.61
N ALA A 88 1.54 -2.85 -14.68
CA ALA A 88 0.48 -3.18 -13.73
C ALA A 88 -0.92 -2.94 -14.31
N LYS A 89 -1.87 -3.77 -13.90
CA LYS A 89 -3.30 -3.58 -14.13
C LYS A 89 -4.06 -3.80 -12.83
N ALA A 90 -5.07 -2.99 -12.58
CA ALA A 90 -5.94 -3.11 -11.42
C ALA A 90 -7.41 -3.09 -11.81
N GLU A 91 -8.21 -3.86 -11.10
CA GLU A 91 -9.67 -3.80 -11.08
C GLU A 91 -10.10 -3.31 -9.70
N CYS A 92 -10.72 -2.14 -9.65
CA CYS A 92 -11.12 -1.47 -8.41
C CYS A 92 -12.64 -1.42 -8.28
N VAL A 93 -13.16 -1.81 -7.12
CA VAL A 93 -14.60 -1.81 -6.81
C VAL A 93 -14.88 -0.89 -5.64
N GLY A 94 -15.97 -0.12 -5.73
CA GLY A 94 -16.45 0.78 -4.68
C GLY A 94 -16.36 2.27 -5.03
N ALA A 95 -16.72 3.13 -4.07
CA ALA A 95 -16.66 4.59 -4.23
C ALA A 95 -15.21 5.07 -4.22
N TYR A 96 -14.85 6.12 -4.98
CA TYR A 96 -13.44 6.54 -5.11
C TYR A 96 -12.81 7.02 -3.78
N GLU A 97 -13.63 7.37 -2.79
CA GLU A 97 -13.22 7.65 -1.43
C GLU A 97 -12.76 6.41 -0.66
N SER A 98 -13.32 5.23 -0.96
CA SER A 98 -12.95 3.94 -0.35
C SER A 98 -13.14 2.79 -1.35
N MET A 99 -12.02 2.33 -1.94
CA MET A 99 -12.03 1.28 -2.96
C MET A 99 -11.23 0.06 -2.51
N ASN A 100 -11.64 -1.09 -3.03
CA ASN A 100 -10.84 -2.31 -3.01
C ASN A 100 -10.37 -2.60 -4.43
N CYS A 101 -9.05 -2.64 -4.64
CA CYS A 101 -8.44 -2.90 -5.93
C CYS A 101 -7.72 -4.25 -5.92
N SER A 102 -8.05 -5.15 -6.83
CA SER A 102 -7.22 -6.31 -7.16
C SER A 102 -6.21 -5.91 -8.23
N ILE A 103 -4.93 -6.22 -8.02
CA ILE A 103 -3.82 -5.74 -8.85
C ILE A 103 -2.96 -6.93 -9.28
N VAL A 104 -2.58 -6.93 -10.55
CA VAL A 104 -1.62 -7.85 -11.15
C VAL A 104 -0.47 -7.02 -11.73
N TYR A 105 0.76 -7.42 -11.44
CA TYR A 105 1.97 -6.82 -12.02
C TYR A 105 2.53 -7.73 -13.11
N ASN A 106 3.15 -7.12 -14.12
CA ASN A 106 3.92 -7.82 -15.15
C ASN A 106 5.34 -7.27 -15.16
N ASP A 107 6.34 -8.10 -15.46
CA ASP A 107 7.74 -7.69 -15.63
C ASP A 107 8.30 -6.89 -14.43
N LEU A 108 7.86 -7.23 -13.21
CA LEU A 108 8.30 -6.59 -12.00
C LEU A 108 9.72 -7.04 -11.66
N VAL A 109 10.66 -6.10 -11.56
CA VAL A 109 12.02 -6.40 -11.13
C VAL A 109 12.05 -6.48 -9.60
N ILE A 110 12.42 -7.65 -9.08
CA ILE A 110 12.50 -7.94 -7.64
C ILE A 110 13.95 -8.13 -7.26
N ASP A 111 14.44 -7.32 -6.32
CA ASP A 111 15.74 -7.50 -5.70
C ASP A 111 15.56 -8.36 -4.44
N GLU A 112 15.55 -9.68 -4.63
CA GLU A 112 15.36 -10.65 -3.54
C GLU A 112 16.41 -10.46 -2.43
N ALA A 113 17.66 -10.13 -2.78
CA ALA A 113 18.72 -9.94 -1.81
C ALA A 113 18.45 -8.75 -0.89
N SER A 114 17.97 -7.63 -1.45
CA SER A 114 17.58 -6.47 -0.66
C SER A 114 16.29 -6.72 0.13
N ALA A 115 15.30 -7.42 -0.45
CA ALA A 115 14.07 -7.80 0.25
C ALA A 115 14.37 -8.69 1.47
N LEU A 116 15.27 -9.67 1.29
CA LEU A 116 15.73 -10.55 2.35
C LEU A 116 16.37 -9.77 3.49
N LYS A 117 17.28 -8.84 3.19
CA LYS A 117 17.90 -7.97 4.20
C LYS A 117 16.86 -7.14 4.96
N ALA A 118 15.89 -6.58 4.25
CA ALA A 118 14.80 -5.83 4.87
C ALA A 118 13.97 -6.71 5.82
N ILE A 119 13.58 -7.91 5.39
CA ILE A 119 12.87 -8.88 6.23
C ILE A 119 13.70 -9.26 7.46
N GLN A 120 14.99 -9.56 7.30
CA GLN A 120 15.90 -9.89 8.41
C GLN A 120 15.94 -8.76 9.44
N SER A 121 15.98 -7.50 9.01
CA SER A 121 16.09 -6.34 9.90
C SER A 121 14.87 -6.11 10.80
N ILE A 122 13.69 -6.60 10.39
CA ILE A 122 12.43 -6.32 11.11
C ILE A 122 11.87 -7.54 11.85
N SER A 123 12.26 -8.75 11.44
CA SER A 123 11.71 -9.98 11.99
C SER A 123 12.22 -10.22 13.40
N ARG A 124 11.32 -10.55 14.33
CA ARG A 124 11.65 -10.72 15.75
C ARG A 124 11.86 -12.18 16.15
N SER A 125 11.49 -13.11 15.28
CA SER A 125 11.67 -14.55 15.50
C SER A 125 11.96 -15.30 14.20
N PRO A 126 12.51 -16.53 14.27
CA PRO A 126 12.69 -17.38 13.10
C PRO A 126 11.39 -17.71 12.35
N GLU A 127 10.27 -17.83 13.08
CA GLU A 127 8.95 -18.11 12.52
C GLU A 127 8.43 -16.92 11.72
N GLU A 128 8.51 -15.71 12.29
CA GLU A 128 8.13 -14.47 11.58
C GLU A 128 8.99 -14.28 10.33
N PHE A 129 10.32 -14.48 10.46
CA PHE A 129 11.24 -14.41 9.34
C PHE A 129 10.84 -15.37 8.21
N SER A 130 10.58 -16.63 8.56
CA SER A 130 10.18 -17.66 7.60
C SER A 130 8.85 -17.35 6.93
N ALA A 131 7.88 -16.82 7.68
CA ALA A 131 6.57 -16.43 7.16
C ALA A 131 6.66 -15.26 6.18
N ARG A 132 7.39 -14.19 6.53
CA ARG A 132 7.61 -13.02 5.65
C ARG A 132 8.40 -13.41 4.40
N LEU A 133 9.43 -14.25 4.55
CA LEU A 133 10.20 -14.77 3.42
C LEU A 133 9.32 -15.59 2.47
N LYS A 134 8.42 -16.41 3.01
CA LYS A 134 7.46 -17.15 2.19
C LYS A 134 6.55 -16.21 1.39
N ILE A 135 5.97 -15.20 2.03
CA ILE A 135 5.09 -14.23 1.35
C ILE A 135 5.84 -13.49 0.23
N MET A 136 7.06 -13.05 0.49
CA MET A 136 7.89 -12.37 -0.53
C MET A 136 8.16 -13.29 -1.73
N ARG A 137 8.47 -14.58 -1.50
CA ARG A 137 8.73 -15.53 -2.59
C ARG A 137 7.48 -15.93 -3.37
N ASP A 138 6.37 -16.11 -2.66
CA ASP A 138 5.07 -16.37 -3.30
C ASP A 138 4.70 -15.18 -4.20
N PHE A 139 4.83 -13.95 -3.69
CA PHE A 139 4.64 -12.72 -4.48
C PHE A 139 5.62 -12.61 -5.66
N SER A 140 6.88 -13.02 -5.50
CA SER A 140 7.87 -12.97 -6.58
C SER A 140 7.53 -13.93 -7.74
N THR A 141 6.84 -15.03 -7.42
CA THR A 141 6.40 -16.01 -8.43
C THR A 141 5.12 -15.56 -9.12
N ASP A 142 4.18 -15.00 -8.37
CA ASP A 142 2.89 -14.51 -8.85
C ASP A 142 2.60 -13.13 -8.23
N PRO A 143 3.05 -12.04 -8.87
CA PRO A 143 3.01 -10.70 -8.28
C PRO A 143 1.60 -10.12 -8.39
N VAL A 144 0.77 -10.53 -7.44
CA VAL A 144 -0.62 -10.10 -7.29
C VAL A 144 -0.88 -9.58 -5.88
N GLY A 145 -1.90 -8.73 -5.74
CA GLY A 145 -2.39 -8.35 -4.42
C GLY A 145 -3.56 -7.39 -4.44
N PHE A 146 -3.93 -6.94 -3.24
CA PHE A 146 -5.10 -6.13 -2.99
C PHE A 146 -4.71 -4.81 -2.36
N ILE A 147 -5.27 -3.70 -2.85
CA ILE A 147 -5.20 -2.40 -2.19
C ILE A 147 -6.57 -2.08 -1.59
N SER A 148 -6.60 -1.66 -0.33
CA SER A 148 -7.78 -1.12 0.34
C SER A 148 -7.48 0.22 1.01
N TYR A 149 -8.42 1.16 0.91
CA TYR A 149 -8.36 2.49 1.54
C TYR A 149 -9.76 3.06 1.76
#